data_AF-A0A2H5DVN3-F1
#
_entry.id   AF-A0A2H5DVN3-F1
#
_cell.length_a   1.000
_cell.length_b   1.000
_cell.length_c   1.000
_cell.angle_alpha   90.00
_cell.angle_beta   90.00
_cell.angle_gamma   90.00
#
_symmetry.space_group_name_H-M   'P 1'
#
loop_
_entity.id
_entity.type
_entity.pdbx_description
1 polymer ?
#
loop_
_entity_poly.entity_id
_entity_poly.type
_entity_poly.pdbx_seq_one_letter_code
_entity_poly.pdbx_strand_id
1 'polypeptide(L)'
;MKPYTLDVLADELNIALRAIRRGQPTLQEAQQLTAQFREAFIVSDLFPNESGFAQGVEARLAVIQDLDLALERARAQGAAGDERLHDIPFLDMALQRSLAYVAGNLDGIPNR
;
A
#
# COMPACT_ATOMS: atom_id res chain seq x y z
N MET A 1 7.26 10.14 12.42
CA MET A 1 8.32 9.76 11.46
C MET A 1 9.09 8.54 11.95
N LYS A 2 8.87 7.39 11.31
CA LYS A 2 9.54 6.12 11.62
C LYS A 2 10.57 5.84 10.52
N PRO A 3 11.88 5.80 10.80
CA PRO A 3 12.87 5.51 9.78
C PRO A 3 12.80 4.03 9.42
N TYR A 4 12.66 3.75 8.13
CA TYR A 4 12.69 2.40 7.58
C TYR A 4 13.99 2.16 6.81
N THR A 5 14.53 0.94 6.89
CA THR A 5 15.45 0.46 5.86
C THR A 5 14.65 0.08 4.61
N LEU A 6 15.25 0.21 3.42
CA LEU A 6 14.57 -0.09 2.15
C LEU A 6 14.00 -1.51 2.10
N ASP A 7 14.73 -2.51 2.61
CA ASP A 7 14.28 -3.91 2.61
C ASP A 7 13.08 -4.14 3.53
N VAL A 8 13.12 -3.59 4.75
CA VAL A 8 12.01 -3.73 5.71
C VAL A 8 10.75 -3.02 5.19
N LEU A 9 10.92 -1.84 4.60
CA LEU A 9 9.81 -1.13 3.97
C LEU A 9 9.23 -1.91 2.80
N ALA A 10 10.09 -2.49 1.95
CA ALA A 10 9.65 -3.29 0.81
C ALA A 10 8.81 -4.50 1.24
N ASP A 11 9.23 -5.21 2.29
CA ASP A 11 8.52 -6.37 2.82
C ASP A 11 7.20 -6.00 3.48
N GLU A 12 7.18 -4.96 4.33
CA GLU A 12 5.95 -4.48 4.95
C GLU A 12 4.94 -3.98 3.91
N LEU A 13 5.40 -3.24 2.89
CA LEU A 13 4.55 -2.81 1.76
C LEU A 13 4.00 -4.00 0.98
N ASN A 14 4.83 -5.01 0.71
CA ASN A 14 4.38 -6.23 0.01
C ASN A 14 3.26 -6.95 0.77
N ILE A 15 3.43 -7.10 2.08
CA ILE A 15 2.45 -7.77 2.95
C ILE A 15 1.14 -6.98 2.95
N ALA A 16 1.21 -5.67 3.18
CA ALA A 16 0.04 -4.80 3.22
C ALA A 16 -0.70 -4.77 1.87
N LEU A 17 0.01 -4.56 0.76
CA LEU A 17 -0.57 -4.54 -0.58
C LEU A 17 -1.20 -5.89 -0.96
N ARG A 18 -0.59 -7.02 -0.57
CA ARG A 18 -1.18 -8.36 -0.80
C ARG A 18 -2.44 -8.59 0.02
N ALA A 19 -2.45 -8.17 1.29
CA ALA A 19 -3.63 -8.30 2.16
C ALA A 19 -4.80 -7.46 1.61
N ILE A 20 -4.53 -6.22 1.24
CA ILE A 20 -5.48 -5.29 0.64
C ILE A 20 -6.00 -5.83 -0.71
N ARG A 21 -5.12 -6.34 -1.59
CA ARG A 21 -5.50 -6.94 -2.88
C ARG A 21 -6.50 -8.07 -2.78
N ARG A 22 -6.41 -8.88 -1.73
CA ARG A 22 -7.32 -10.01 -1.54
C ARG A 22 -8.70 -9.59 -0.99
N GLY A 23 -8.90 -8.30 -0.73
CA GLY A 23 -10.12 -7.78 -0.10
C GLY A 23 -10.40 -8.38 1.28
N GLN A 24 -9.37 -8.96 1.91
CA GLN A 24 -9.45 -9.63 3.20
C GLN A 24 -9.70 -8.68 4.37
N PRO A 25 -9.03 -7.51 4.47
CA PRO A 25 -9.29 -6.60 5.56
C PRO A 25 -10.66 -5.91 5.40
N THR A 26 -11.19 -5.47 6.54
CA THR A 26 -12.26 -4.47 6.63
C THR A 26 -11.75 -3.08 6.26
N LEU A 27 -12.66 -2.14 5.97
CA LEU A 27 -12.32 -0.75 5.72
C LEU A 27 -11.48 -0.14 6.84
N GLN A 28 -11.83 -0.44 8.10
CA GLN A 28 -11.09 0.03 9.26
C GLN A 28 -9.71 -0.63 9.40
N GLU A 29 -9.60 -1.94 9.19
CA GLU A 29 -8.31 -2.63 9.22
C GLU A 29 -7.38 -2.14 8.10
N ALA A 30 -7.94 -1.89 6.91
CA ALA A 30 -7.20 -1.34 5.79
C ALA A 30 -6.69 0.07 6.12
N GLN A 31 -7.51 0.94 6.71
CA GLN A 31 -7.09 2.27 7.17
C GLN A 31 -5.96 2.19 8.21
N GLN A 32 -6.03 1.24 9.15
CA GLN A 32 -4.96 1.05 10.12
C GLN A 32 -3.66 0.56 9.46
N LEU A 33 -3.77 -0.35 8.49
CA LEU A 33 -2.65 -0.88 7.71
C LEU A 33 -2.00 0.18 6.82
N THR A 34 -2.76 1.12 6.26
CA THR A 34 -2.23 2.19 5.40
C THR A 34 -1.70 3.37 6.21
N ALA A 35 -2.31 3.68 7.36
CA ALA A 35 -1.92 4.81 8.21
C ALA A 35 -0.46 4.73 8.70
N GLN A 36 0.07 3.51 8.93
CA GLN A 36 1.48 3.35 9.32
C GLN A 36 2.48 3.81 8.23
N PHE A 37 2.06 3.83 6.96
CA PHE A 37 2.86 4.27 5.83
C PHE A 37 2.63 5.74 5.45
N ARG A 38 1.65 6.41 6.08
CA ARG A 38 1.34 7.82 5.85
C ARG A 38 2.52 8.75 6.18
N GLU A 39 3.25 8.41 7.23
CA GLU A 39 4.45 9.12 7.65
C GLU A 39 5.75 8.36 7.30
N ALA A 40 5.64 7.25 6.56
CA ALA A 40 6.82 6.55 6.09
C ALA A 40 7.42 7.35 4.94
N PHE A 41 8.73 7.58 5.02
CA PHE A 41 9.50 8.26 4.00
C PHE A 41 10.80 7.49 3.83
N ILE A 42 11.26 7.39 2.59
CA ILE A 42 12.55 6.80 2.29
C ILE A 42 13.60 7.88 2.60
N VAL A 43 14.44 7.64 3.60
CA VAL A 43 15.60 8.50 3.82
C VAL A 43 16.56 8.23 2.67
N SER A 44 16.71 9.18 1.74
CA SER A 44 17.57 9.06 0.56
C SER A 44 19.07 8.87 0.89
N ASP A 45 19.47 8.99 2.16
CA ASP A 45 20.88 8.98 2.59
C ASP A 45 21.54 7.59 2.71
N LEU A 46 20.84 6.48 2.46
CA LEU A 46 21.42 5.16 2.74
C LEU A 46 21.95 4.36 1.55
N PHE A 47 21.81 4.83 0.31
CA PHE A 47 22.53 4.20 -0.82
C PHE A 47 22.88 5.23 -1.91
N PRO A 48 24.13 5.25 -2.41
CA PRO A 48 24.55 6.20 -3.44
C PRO A 48 24.00 5.88 -4.85
N ASN A 49 22.98 5.02 -4.97
CA ASN A 49 22.55 4.54 -6.28
C ASN A 49 21.04 4.64 -6.44
N GLU A 50 20.67 5.39 -7.48
CA GLU A 50 19.46 5.29 -8.29
C GLU A 50 19.21 3.84 -8.75
N SER A 51 19.02 2.91 -7.82
CA SER A 51 18.76 1.51 -8.12
C SER A 51 17.27 1.37 -8.42
N GLY A 52 16.92 0.59 -9.45
CA GLY A 52 15.52 0.28 -9.76
C GLY A 52 14.75 -0.35 -8.58
N PHE A 53 15.47 -0.88 -7.59
CA PHE A 53 14.89 -1.35 -6.33
C PHE A 53 14.34 -0.20 -5.47
N ALA A 54 15.13 0.85 -5.22
CA ALA A 54 14.67 2.01 -4.44
C ALA A 54 13.49 2.72 -5.12
N GLN A 55 13.54 2.87 -6.45
CA GLN A 55 12.43 3.39 -7.24
C GLN A 55 11.17 2.50 -7.14
N GLY A 56 11.36 1.17 -7.11
CA GLY A 56 10.27 0.21 -6.91
C GLY A 56 9.63 0.30 -5.53
N VAL A 57 10.43 0.51 -4.48
CA VAL A 57 9.93 0.72 -3.11
C VAL A 57 9.20 2.05 -3.00
N GLU A 58 9.73 3.12 -3.60
CA GLU A 58 9.10 4.44 -3.65
C GLU A 58 7.75 4.40 -4.36
N ALA A 59 7.67 3.74 -5.52
CA ALA A 59 6.41 3.58 -6.24
C ALA A 59 5.35 2.81 -5.42
N ARG A 60 5.75 1.77 -4.68
CA ARG A 60 4.86 1.03 -3.77
C ARG A 60 4.38 1.89 -2.61
N LEU A 61 5.28 2.71 -2.05
CA LEU A 61 4.97 3.64 -0.98
C LEU A 61 3.95 4.68 -1.44
N ALA A 62 4.14 5.27 -2.62
CA ALA A 62 3.19 6.22 -3.20
C ALA A 62 1.79 5.59 -3.36
N VAL A 63 1.73 4.35 -3.87
CA VAL A 63 0.44 3.67 -4.02
C VAL A 63 -0.25 3.38 -2.69
N ILE A 64 0.47 2.93 -1.66
CA ILE A 64 -0.20 2.66 -0.38
C ILE A 64 -0.71 3.95 0.29
N GLN A 65 -0.06 5.09 0.02
CA GLN A 65 -0.52 6.41 0.46
C GLN A 65 -1.75 6.88 -0.33
N ASP A 66 -1.78 6.65 -1.65
CA ASP A 66 -2.98 6.90 -2.46
C ASP A 66 -4.16 6.03 -2.03
N LEU A 67 -3.89 4.78 -1.63
CA LEU A 67 -4.88 3.87 -1.06
C LEU A 67 -5.42 4.38 0.27
N ASP A 68 -4.57 4.89 1.17
CA ASP A 68 -4.98 5.52 2.43
C ASP A 68 -6.03 6.62 2.17
N LEU A 69 -5.74 7.51 1.22
CA LEU A 69 -6.63 8.60 0.85
C LEU A 69 -7.95 8.11 0.24
N ALA A 70 -7.90 7.03 -0.57
CA ALA A 70 -9.11 6.43 -1.13
C ALA A 70 -10.00 5.80 -0.05
N LEU A 71 -9.40 5.13 0.94
CA LEU A 71 -10.11 4.53 2.07
C LEU A 71 -10.73 5.61 2.97
N GLU A 72 -10.01 6.71 3.24
CA GLU A 72 -10.57 7.87 3.95
C GLU A 72 -11.80 8.44 3.23
N ARG A 73 -11.72 8.59 1.91
CA ARG A 73 -12.84 9.06 1.08
C ARG A 73 -14.03 8.09 1.11
N ALA A 74 -13.78 6.79 1.04
CA ALA A 74 -14.82 5.76 1.13
C ALA A 74 -15.59 5.86 2.44
N ARG A 75 -14.87 6.01 3.56
CA ARG A 75 -15.46 6.22 4.88
C ARG A 75 -16.25 7.52 4.96
N ALA A 76 -15.74 8.62 4.40
CA ALA A 76 -16.44 9.90 4.34
C ALA A 76 -17.73 9.84 3.48
N GLN A 77 -17.81 8.92 2.53
CA GLN A 77 -18.99 8.66 1.69
C GLN A 77 -20.01 7.72 2.35
N GLY A 78 -19.74 7.23 3.57
CA GLY A 78 -20.68 6.43 4.36
C GLY A 78 -20.44 4.93 4.34
N ALA A 79 -19.31 4.45 3.80
CA ALA A 79 -18.94 3.04 3.93
C ALA A 79 -18.68 2.67 5.40
N ALA A 80 -19.18 1.51 5.82
CA ALA A 80 -19.06 1.07 7.21
C ALA A 80 -17.63 0.56 7.48
N GLY A 81 -17.12 0.82 8.69
CA GLY A 81 -15.74 0.46 9.05
C GLY A 81 -15.50 -1.05 9.09
N ASP A 82 -16.52 -1.83 9.39
CA ASP A 82 -16.53 -3.29 9.49
C ASP A 82 -16.84 -3.99 8.17
N GLU A 83 -17.18 -3.25 7.11
CA GLU A 83 -17.39 -3.79 5.77
C GLU A 83 -16.06 -4.22 5.16
N ARG A 84 -16.01 -5.43 4.58
CA ARG A 84 -14.81 -5.91 3.91
C ARG A 84 -14.58 -5.13 2.62
N LEU A 85 -13.33 -4.90 2.25
CA LEU A 85 -13.03 -4.11 1.05
C LEU A 85 -13.65 -4.70 -0.22
N HIS A 86 -13.77 -6.03 -0.30
CA HIS A 86 -14.37 -6.71 -1.45
C HIS A 86 -15.89 -6.48 -1.57
N ASP A 87 -16.56 -6.09 -0.49
CA ASP A 87 -18.00 -5.81 -0.47
C ASP A 87 -18.31 -4.36 -0.90
N ILE A 88 -17.29 -3.48 -0.94
CA ILE A 88 -17.44 -2.06 -1.29
C ILE A 88 -17.21 -1.85 -2.80
N PRO A 89 -18.26 -1.65 -3.62
CA PRO A 89 -18.16 -1.80 -5.09
C PRO A 89 -17.23 -0.78 -5.77
N PHE A 90 -17.22 0.46 -5.28
CA PHE A 90 -16.38 1.52 -5.83
C PHE A 90 -14.93 1.44 -5.35
N LEU A 91 -14.72 0.82 -4.19
CA LEU A 91 -13.40 0.64 -3.61
C LEU A 91 -12.67 -0.49 -4.33
N ASP A 92 -13.34 -1.60 -4.67
CA ASP A 92 -12.74 -2.69 -5.45
C ASP A 92 -12.14 -2.18 -6.78
N MET A 93 -12.82 -1.31 -7.52
CA MET A 93 -12.27 -0.73 -8.75
C MET A 93 -11.07 0.21 -8.50
N ALA A 94 -11.13 1.05 -7.46
CA ALA A 94 -10.02 1.94 -7.11
C ALA A 94 -8.81 1.13 -6.65
N LEU A 95 -9.03 0.11 -5.81
CA LEU A 95 -8.05 -0.85 -5.35
C LEU A 95 -7.43 -1.59 -6.52
N GLN A 96 -8.23 -2.15 -7.42
CA GLN A 96 -7.74 -2.87 -8.61
C GLN A 96 -6.90 -1.97 -9.52
N ARG A 97 -7.28 -0.71 -9.73
CA ARG A 97 -6.49 0.24 -10.52
C ARG A 97 -5.16 0.57 -9.87
N SER A 98 -5.16 0.91 -8.58
CA SER A 98 -3.95 1.20 -7.82
C SER A 98 -3.04 -0.02 -7.72
N LEU A 99 -3.61 -1.21 -7.56
CA LEU A 99 -2.87 -2.46 -7.52
C LEU A 99 -2.35 -2.87 -8.89
N ALA A 100 -3.08 -2.63 -9.99
CA ALA A 100 -2.60 -2.88 -11.34
C ALA A 100 -1.36 -2.04 -11.68
N TYR A 101 -1.29 -0.81 -11.14
CA TYR A 101 -0.11 0.06 -11.27
C TYR A 101 1.14 -0.55 -10.59
N VAL A 102 0.96 -1.32 -9.52
CA VAL A 102 2.08 -1.92 -8.75
C VAL A 102 2.29 -3.41 -9.04
N ALA A 103 1.29 -4.09 -9.61
CA ALA A 103 1.28 -5.54 -9.86
C ALA A 103 2.43 -5.98 -10.77
N GLY A 104 2.85 -5.13 -11.71
CA GLY A 104 4.04 -5.37 -12.54
C GLY A 104 5.32 -5.61 -11.72
N ASN A 105 5.37 -5.15 -10.47
CA ASN A 105 6.49 -5.29 -9.55
C ASN A 105 6.22 -6.23 -8.37
N LEU A 106 4.96 -6.53 -8.01
CA LEU A 106 4.60 -7.39 -6.85
C LEU A 106 4.83 -8.88 -7.11
N ASP A 107 4.64 -9.31 -8.37
CA ASP A 107 4.83 -10.71 -8.79
C ASP A 107 6.27 -10.97 -9.30
N GLY A 108 7.12 -9.94 -9.36
CA GLY A 108 8.52 -10.01 -9.81
C GLY A 108 9.57 -10.22 -8.71
N ILE A 109 9.19 -10.31 -7.43
CA ILE A 109 10.10 -10.69 -6.36
C ILE A 109 10.00 -12.21 -6.19
N PRO A 110 10.96 -13.01 -6.68
CA PRO A 110 11.02 -14.41 -6.32
C PRO A 110 11.18 -14.47 -4.81
N ASN A 111 10.30 -15.22 -4.14
CA ASN A 111 10.55 -15.69 -2.77
C ASN A 111 11.99 -16.21 -2.74
N ARG A 112 12.87 -15.51 -2.04
CA ARG A 112 14.24 -15.95 -1.82
C ARG A 112 14.49 -16.03 -0.33
#